data_AF-A0A2X3K5Y1-F1
#
_entry.id   AF-A0A2X3K5Y1-F1
#
_cell.length_a   1.000
_cell.length_b   1.000
_cell.length_c   1.000
_cell.angle_alpha   90.00
_cell.angle_beta   90.00
_cell.angle_gamma   90.00
#
_symmetry.space_group_name_H-M   'P 1'
#
loop_
_entity.id
_entity.type
_entity.pdbx_description
1 polymer ?
#
loop_
_entity_poly.entity_id
_entity_poly.type
_entity_poly.pdbx_seq_one_letter_code
_entity_poly.pdbx_strand_id
1 'polypeptide(L)'
;MKVAERRIAEWWEAPGIDGREAFDEEILYLNSLSEEISLPRWAILVRDRMPRWGFEPCAHRFLEGLEQVLAMIGAGRVWPRFGGCGDIPFSVQRNLLRLGTGLVQWADHGNGSGPLVGSLGTHTPERAEAARAMGEVVLGIGQGAAALDATLDRWADKAQFPPARALVDGEEAPLSVVAQHPCAYTLLWNLDRLAHSIGNGEPPSALVCIPSLRIAPKLDPERISTLRDIGEALAQWIQKGPPRNSLEERVHAMVGPRDDVRRWLVASLYKTLKLWQVHLDTVLGEEHPYLSLI
;
A
#
# COMPACT_ATOMS: atom_id res chain seq x y z
N MET A 1 3.77 -9.66 32.12
CA MET A 1 4.35 -9.23 30.83
C MET A 1 3.97 -7.77 30.59
N LYS A 2 4.95 -6.87 30.49
CA LYS A 2 4.71 -5.44 30.20
C LYS A 2 4.07 -5.31 28.80
N VAL A 3 3.26 -4.26 28.58
CA VAL A 3 2.63 -4.00 27.25
C VAL A 3 3.66 -3.94 26.12
N ALA A 4 4.88 -3.48 26.42
CA ALA A 4 6.02 -3.48 25.50
C ALA A 4 6.45 -4.90 25.08
N GLU A 5 6.58 -5.83 26.03
CA GLU A 5 6.98 -7.23 25.79
C GLU A 5 5.94 -7.96 24.93
N ARG A 6 4.64 -7.78 25.23
CA ARG A 6 3.55 -8.33 24.41
C ARG A 6 3.55 -7.79 22.98
N ARG A 7 3.77 -6.47 22.83
CA ARG A 7 3.88 -5.82 21.52
C ARG A 7 5.14 -6.22 20.74
N ILE A 8 6.20 -6.70 21.40
CA ILE A 8 7.38 -7.23 20.71
C ILE A 8 7.07 -8.61 20.13
N ALA A 9 6.51 -9.52 20.91
CA ALA A 9 6.17 -10.87 20.46
C ALA A 9 5.13 -10.87 19.33
N GLU A 10 4.06 -10.08 19.44
CA GLU A 10 2.99 -9.99 18.44
C GLU A 10 3.46 -9.38 17.11
N TRP A 11 4.58 -8.64 17.09
CA TRP A 11 5.05 -7.96 15.88
C TRP A 11 5.65 -8.91 14.84
N TRP A 12 6.15 -10.06 15.28
CA TRP A 12 6.81 -11.05 14.44
C TRP A 12 5.86 -11.96 13.67
N GLU A 13 4.57 -11.94 14.00
CA GLU A 13 3.57 -12.77 13.34
C GLU A 13 3.01 -12.04 12.10
N ALA A 14 3.06 -12.73 10.97
CA ALA A 14 2.62 -12.27 9.66
C ALA A 14 1.52 -13.21 9.15
N PRO A 15 0.28 -12.74 8.92
CA PRO A 15 -0.74 -13.54 8.25
C PRO A 15 -0.36 -13.71 6.77
N GLY A 16 -0.30 -14.95 6.28
CA GLY A 16 -0.22 -15.24 4.84
C GLY A 16 1.18 -15.42 4.23
N ILE A 17 2.25 -15.45 5.03
CA ILE A 17 3.55 -16.02 4.60
C ILE A 17 3.69 -17.41 5.23
N ASP A 18 3.59 -18.44 4.42
CA ASP A 18 4.19 -19.73 4.74
C ASP A 18 5.73 -19.55 4.76
N GLY A 19 6.39 -19.90 5.86
CA GLY A 19 7.84 -19.70 6.03
C GLY A 19 8.27 -18.73 7.13
N ARG A 20 7.52 -18.60 8.23
CA ARG A 20 8.00 -17.97 9.49
C ARG A 20 9.40 -18.50 9.89
N GLU A 21 9.61 -19.79 9.65
CA GLU A 21 10.87 -20.53 9.88
C GLU A 21 12.05 -19.95 9.06
N ALA A 22 11.81 -19.33 7.91
CA ALA A 22 12.86 -18.78 7.04
C ALA A 22 13.50 -17.49 7.58
N PHE A 23 12.99 -16.94 8.70
CA PHE A 23 13.50 -15.72 9.33
C PHE A 23 13.72 -15.89 10.85
N ASP A 24 13.80 -17.15 11.32
CA ASP A 24 14.01 -17.45 12.73
C ASP A 24 15.35 -16.89 13.23
N GLU A 25 16.37 -16.85 12.38
CA GLU A 25 17.68 -16.27 12.70
C GLU A 25 17.59 -14.76 13.00
N GLU A 26 16.93 -13.96 12.15
CA GLU A 26 16.74 -12.54 12.45
C GLU A 26 15.79 -12.29 13.62
N ILE A 27 14.79 -13.16 13.84
CA ILE A 27 13.93 -13.10 15.03
C ILE A 27 14.74 -13.35 16.28
N LEU A 28 15.58 -14.39 16.29
CA LEU A 28 16.47 -14.73 17.40
C LEU A 28 17.46 -13.59 17.67
N TYR A 29 18.06 -13.02 16.63
CA TYR A 29 18.95 -11.86 16.74
C TYR A 29 18.24 -10.62 17.30
N LEU A 30 17.02 -10.33 16.86
CA LEU A 30 16.25 -9.19 17.35
C LEU A 30 15.74 -9.39 18.77
N ASN A 31 15.39 -10.62 19.14
CA ASN A 31 15.00 -10.98 20.49
C ASN A 31 16.20 -10.90 21.45
N SER A 32 17.38 -11.40 21.06
CA SER A 32 18.59 -11.29 21.90
C SER A 32 18.96 -9.83 22.16
N LEU A 33 18.92 -8.98 21.12
CA LEU A 33 19.10 -7.53 21.30
C LEU A 33 18.05 -6.94 22.26
N SER A 34 16.79 -7.35 22.18
CA SER A 34 15.73 -6.82 23.04
C SER A 34 15.82 -7.26 24.50
N GLU A 35 16.43 -8.42 24.78
CA GLU A 35 16.68 -8.91 26.14
C GLU A 35 17.84 -8.15 26.81
N GLU A 36 18.81 -7.70 26.02
CA GLU A 36 20.00 -6.98 26.49
C GLU A 36 19.79 -5.46 26.61
N ILE A 37 18.82 -4.89 25.88
CA ILE A 37 18.65 -3.44 25.76
C ILE A 37 17.41 -2.94 26.52
N SER A 38 17.59 -1.91 27.35
CA SER A 38 16.46 -1.15 27.90
C SER A 38 15.84 -0.24 26.82
N LEU A 39 14.84 -0.76 26.10
CA LEU A 39 14.22 -0.04 24.99
C LEU A 39 13.41 1.18 25.46
N PRO A 40 13.76 2.40 25.02
CA PRO A 40 12.99 3.59 25.37
C PRO A 40 11.64 3.60 24.64
N ARG A 41 10.64 4.26 25.25
CA ARG A 41 9.27 4.31 24.70
C ARG A 41 9.23 4.79 23.24
N TRP A 42 10.05 5.77 22.87
CA TRP A 42 10.06 6.29 21.51
C TRP A 42 10.47 5.23 20.49
N ALA A 43 11.41 4.32 20.83
CA ALA A 43 11.87 3.28 19.92
C ALA A 43 10.75 2.28 19.63
N ILE A 44 10.01 1.86 20.65
CA ILE A 44 8.83 1.01 20.49
C ILE A 44 7.80 1.70 19.58
N LEU A 45 7.56 2.99 19.78
CA LEU A 45 6.62 3.75 18.96
C LEU A 45 7.08 3.91 17.51
N VAL A 46 8.38 4.12 17.25
CA VAL A 46 8.94 4.18 15.89
C VAL A 46 8.80 2.83 15.19
N ARG A 47 9.09 1.73 15.90
CA ARG A 47 8.91 0.38 15.37
C ARG A 47 7.46 0.08 15.01
N ASP A 48 6.49 0.49 15.84
CA ASP A 48 5.07 0.36 15.53
C ASP A 48 4.65 1.18 14.29
N ARG A 49 5.51 2.08 13.79
CA ARG A 49 5.32 2.82 12.53
C ARG A 49 6.05 2.20 11.34
N MET A 50 6.82 1.13 11.49
CA MET A 50 7.49 0.46 10.36
C MET A 50 6.47 -0.16 9.38
N PRO A 51 6.84 -0.36 8.10
CA PRO A 51 5.94 -0.90 7.08
C PRO A 51 5.55 -2.38 7.32
N ARG A 52 4.53 -2.66 8.14
CA ARG A 52 4.00 -4.02 8.39
C ARG A 52 3.01 -4.48 7.28
N TRP A 53 2.49 -5.70 7.37
CA TRP A 53 1.31 -6.17 6.62
C TRP A 53 0.14 -5.18 6.78
N GLY A 54 -0.44 -4.75 5.66
CA GLY A 54 -1.36 -3.60 5.58
C GLY A 54 -0.70 -2.26 5.23
N PHE A 55 0.63 -2.24 5.03
CA PHE A 55 1.40 -1.14 4.45
C PHE A 55 2.25 -1.69 3.32
N GLU A 56 1.68 -1.70 2.11
CA GLU A 56 2.27 -2.42 0.99
C GLU A 56 3.17 -1.51 0.15
N PRO A 57 4.26 -2.03 -0.46
CA PRO A 57 5.08 -1.31 -1.45
C PRO A 57 4.26 -0.71 -2.60
N CYS A 58 3.04 -1.20 -2.85
CA CYS A 58 2.15 -0.60 -3.82
C CYS A 58 1.66 0.81 -3.43
N ALA A 59 1.65 1.18 -2.14
CA ALA A 59 1.12 2.45 -1.65
C ALA A 59 1.86 3.66 -2.24
N HIS A 60 1.12 4.63 -2.78
CA HIS A 60 1.70 5.75 -3.54
C HIS A 60 2.84 6.50 -2.80
N ARG A 61 2.69 6.71 -1.48
CA ARG A 61 3.65 7.38 -0.58
C ARG A 61 4.54 6.42 0.22
N PHE A 62 4.71 5.19 -0.26
CA PHE A 62 5.48 4.16 0.45
C PHE A 62 6.90 4.62 0.78
N LEU A 63 7.60 5.21 -0.21
CA LEU A 63 8.99 5.66 -0.05
C LEU A 63 9.11 6.86 0.88
N GLU A 64 8.19 7.82 0.83
CA GLU A 64 8.13 8.96 1.76
C GLU A 64 7.85 8.47 3.18
N GLY A 65 6.94 7.50 3.33
CA GLY A 65 6.67 6.84 4.60
C GLY A 65 7.89 6.07 5.12
N LEU A 66 8.71 5.48 4.24
CA LEU A 66 9.95 4.79 4.60
C LEU A 66 11.05 5.78 5.01
N GLU A 67 11.23 6.88 4.26
CA GLU A 67 12.15 7.97 4.58
C GLU A 67 11.84 8.55 5.97
N GLN A 68 10.56 8.76 6.29
CA GLN A 68 10.15 9.23 7.62
C GLN A 68 10.55 8.27 8.74
N VAL A 69 10.46 6.95 8.51
CA VAL A 69 10.88 5.96 9.51
C VAL A 69 12.39 6.03 9.72
N LEU A 70 13.18 6.12 8.64
CA LEU A 70 14.65 6.29 8.73
C LEU A 70 15.02 7.52 9.55
N ALA A 71 14.37 8.65 9.26
CA ALA A 71 14.59 9.90 9.99
C ALA A 71 14.14 9.81 11.46
N MET A 72 13.04 9.10 11.78
CA MET A 72 12.59 8.87 13.17
C MET A 72 13.64 8.10 13.99
N ILE A 73 14.28 7.11 13.37
CA ILE A 73 15.38 6.34 13.97
C ILE A 73 16.55 7.27 14.29
N GLY A 74 17.01 8.06 13.32
CA GLY A 74 18.13 9.00 13.53
C GLY A 74 17.84 10.08 14.56
N ALA A 75 16.64 10.65 14.55
CA ALA A 75 16.28 11.68 15.51
C ALA A 75 16.00 11.14 16.93
N GLY A 76 15.81 9.82 17.08
CA GLY A 76 15.41 9.24 18.36
C GLY A 76 14.02 9.69 18.82
N ARG A 77 13.11 9.94 17.88
CA ARG A 77 11.80 10.54 18.16
C ARG A 77 10.75 10.05 17.16
N VAL A 78 9.54 9.81 17.65
CA VAL A 78 8.37 9.47 16.82
C VAL A 78 7.62 10.73 16.37
N TRP A 79 7.11 10.71 15.13
CA TRP A 79 6.18 11.70 14.58
C TRP A 79 5.13 11.01 13.69
N PRO A 80 4.09 11.74 13.23
CA PRO A 80 3.11 11.20 12.29
C PRO A 80 3.78 10.67 11.01
N ARG A 81 3.30 9.53 10.50
CA ARG A 81 3.83 8.86 9.29
C ARG A 81 2.81 8.91 8.15
N PHE A 82 3.28 9.09 6.92
CA PHE A 82 2.49 8.95 5.68
C PHE A 82 2.63 7.56 5.02
N GLY A 83 1.86 7.33 3.95
CA GLY A 83 2.07 6.19 3.04
C GLY A 83 1.34 4.91 3.39
N GLY A 84 0.42 4.93 4.37
CA GLY A 84 -0.41 3.78 4.70
C GLY A 84 -1.46 3.50 3.62
N CYS A 85 -2.01 2.27 3.62
CA CYS A 85 -3.22 1.99 2.86
C CYS A 85 -4.33 2.97 3.26
N GLY A 86 -5.07 3.47 2.28
CA GLY A 86 -6.10 4.50 2.47
C GLY A 86 -5.59 5.94 2.52
N ASP A 87 -4.28 6.20 2.42
CA ASP A 87 -3.76 7.55 2.19
C ASP A 87 -4.04 7.95 0.73
N ILE A 88 -5.03 8.83 0.52
CA ILE A 88 -5.41 9.36 -0.80
C ILE A 88 -5.03 10.85 -0.88
N PRO A 89 -4.01 11.23 -1.67
CA PRO A 89 -3.60 12.61 -1.83
C PRO A 89 -4.71 13.50 -2.36
N PHE A 90 -4.65 14.78 -2.01
CA PHE A 90 -5.59 15.79 -2.53
C PHE A 90 -5.64 15.83 -4.07
N SER A 91 -4.50 15.64 -4.74
CA SER A 91 -4.44 15.55 -6.21
C SER A 91 -5.26 14.38 -6.76
N VAL A 92 -5.25 13.24 -6.06
CA VAL A 92 -6.07 12.07 -6.38
C VAL A 92 -7.53 12.32 -6.04
N GLN A 93 -7.85 12.91 -4.87
CA GLN A 93 -9.23 13.27 -4.51
C GLN A 93 -9.86 14.21 -5.53
N ARG A 94 -9.12 15.23 -6.00
CA ARG A 94 -9.55 16.12 -7.09
C ARG A 94 -9.85 15.35 -8.37
N ASN A 95 -9.03 14.36 -8.71
CA ASN A 95 -9.27 13.50 -9.85
C ASN A 95 -10.53 12.67 -9.65
N LEU A 96 -10.71 12.02 -8.49
CA LEU A 96 -11.93 11.25 -8.17
C LEU A 96 -13.18 12.11 -8.33
N LEU A 97 -13.19 13.34 -7.81
CA LEU A 97 -14.31 14.27 -7.98
C LEU A 97 -14.63 14.53 -9.46
N ARG A 98 -13.59 14.83 -10.27
CA ARG A 98 -13.74 15.07 -11.71
C ARG A 98 -14.24 13.82 -12.44
N LEU A 99 -13.70 12.65 -12.12
CA LEU A 99 -14.06 11.38 -12.73
C LEU A 99 -15.50 10.99 -12.38
N GLY A 100 -15.85 10.97 -11.10
CA GLY A 100 -17.18 10.60 -10.63
C GLY A 100 -18.27 11.52 -11.17
N THR A 101 -18.03 12.84 -11.17
CA THR A 101 -18.96 13.82 -11.76
C THR A 101 -19.15 13.57 -13.26
N GLY A 102 -18.07 13.33 -14.01
CA GLY A 102 -18.14 13.06 -15.44
C GLY A 102 -18.89 11.77 -15.77
N LEU A 103 -18.73 10.72 -14.96
CA LEU A 103 -19.45 9.45 -15.12
C LEU A 103 -20.96 9.63 -14.88
N VAL A 104 -21.35 10.34 -13.82
CA VAL A 104 -22.78 10.61 -13.53
C VAL A 104 -23.41 11.46 -14.63
N GLN A 105 -22.72 12.53 -15.08
CA GLN A 105 -23.21 13.38 -16.17
C GLN A 105 -23.42 12.61 -17.47
N TRP A 106 -22.44 11.76 -17.85
CA TRP A 106 -22.57 10.92 -19.02
C TRP A 106 -23.73 9.93 -18.89
N ALA A 107 -23.91 9.33 -17.71
CA ALA A 107 -25.04 8.44 -17.46
C ALA A 107 -26.40 9.15 -17.61
N ASP A 108 -26.52 10.39 -17.13
CA ASP A 108 -27.75 11.19 -17.20
C ASP A 108 -28.10 11.65 -18.62
N HIS A 109 -27.10 12.02 -19.42
CA HIS A 109 -27.35 12.83 -20.62
C HIS A 109 -26.72 12.27 -21.90
N GLY A 110 -25.92 11.21 -21.81
CA GLY A 110 -25.13 10.67 -22.94
C GLY A 110 -24.06 11.63 -23.46
N ASN A 111 -24.00 12.85 -22.92
CA ASN A 111 -22.94 13.82 -23.13
C ASN A 111 -22.18 13.98 -21.80
N GLY A 112 -20.85 14.06 -21.90
CA GLY A 112 -20.00 14.17 -20.73
C GLY A 112 -18.62 14.61 -21.13
N SER A 113 -18.00 15.42 -20.28
CA SER A 113 -16.59 15.78 -20.40
C SER A 113 -15.82 15.12 -19.28
N GLY A 114 -14.87 14.25 -19.60
CA GLY A 114 -14.06 13.60 -18.58
C GLY A 114 -13.13 12.53 -19.14
N PRO A 115 -12.02 12.23 -18.46
CA PRO A 115 -11.03 11.24 -18.92
C PRO A 115 -11.64 9.84 -19.18
N LEU A 116 -12.61 9.42 -18.37
CA LEU A 116 -13.23 8.10 -18.48
C LEU A 116 -14.38 8.03 -19.48
N VAL A 117 -14.96 9.16 -19.87
CA VAL A 117 -16.16 9.20 -20.74
C VAL A 117 -15.88 8.57 -22.10
N GLY A 118 -14.68 8.79 -22.65
CA GLY A 118 -14.26 8.17 -23.91
C GLY A 118 -14.21 6.64 -23.86
N SER A 119 -14.04 6.06 -22.67
CA SER A 119 -13.94 4.61 -22.47
C SER A 119 -15.29 3.91 -22.33
N LEU A 120 -16.40 4.65 -22.15
CA LEU A 120 -17.75 4.09 -21.92
C LEU A 120 -18.49 3.68 -23.21
N GLY A 121 -17.96 4.05 -24.38
CA GLY A 121 -18.56 3.73 -25.68
C GLY A 121 -19.92 4.39 -25.91
N THR A 122 -20.78 3.73 -26.70
CA THR A 122 -22.15 4.20 -26.98
C THR A 122 -23.00 4.22 -25.71
N HIS A 123 -23.75 5.31 -25.53
CA HIS A 123 -24.70 5.44 -24.43
C HIS A 123 -25.90 4.49 -24.61
N THR A 124 -26.05 3.56 -23.67
CA THR A 124 -27.19 2.65 -23.57
C THR A 124 -27.69 2.64 -22.12
N PRO A 125 -28.94 2.23 -21.84
CA PRO A 125 -29.48 2.17 -20.48
C PRO A 125 -28.61 1.34 -19.52
N GLU A 126 -28.09 0.21 -19.98
CA GLU A 126 -27.25 -0.70 -19.18
C GLU A 126 -25.91 -0.06 -18.81
N ARG A 127 -25.26 0.59 -19.78
CA ARG A 127 -23.98 1.28 -19.56
C ARG A 127 -24.16 2.54 -18.73
N ALA A 128 -25.27 3.26 -18.93
CA ALA A 128 -25.60 4.43 -18.14
C ALA A 128 -25.80 4.05 -16.67
N GLU A 129 -26.49 2.95 -16.37
CA GLU A 129 -26.63 2.48 -14.98
C GLU A 129 -25.28 2.11 -14.37
N ALA A 130 -24.45 1.33 -15.08
CA ALA A 130 -23.13 0.94 -14.60
C ALA A 130 -22.19 2.14 -14.39
N ALA A 131 -22.17 3.09 -15.33
CA ALA A 131 -21.40 4.32 -15.22
C ALA A 131 -21.89 5.19 -14.04
N ARG A 132 -23.20 5.25 -13.79
CA ARG A 132 -23.74 5.97 -12.63
C ARG A 132 -23.34 5.32 -11.32
N ALA A 133 -23.45 4.00 -11.22
CA ALA A 133 -23.02 3.25 -10.03
C ALA A 133 -21.55 3.52 -9.71
N MET A 134 -20.69 3.37 -10.72
CA MET A 134 -19.28 3.69 -10.60
C MET A 134 -19.05 5.16 -10.22
N GLY A 135 -19.74 6.11 -10.85
CA GLY A 135 -19.60 7.54 -10.58
C GLY A 135 -19.98 7.92 -9.16
N GLU A 136 -21.11 7.42 -8.66
CA GLU A 136 -21.57 7.66 -7.28
C GLU A 136 -20.63 7.03 -6.25
N VAL A 137 -20.15 5.80 -6.47
CA VAL A 137 -19.17 5.15 -5.58
C VAL A 137 -17.86 5.95 -5.54
N VAL A 138 -17.35 6.38 -6.70
CA VAL A 138 -16.14 7.20 -6.80
C VAL A 138 -16.28 8.52 -6.03
N LEU A 139 -17.44 9.16 -6.11
CA LEU A 139 -17.73 10.36 -5.31
C LEU A 139 -17.80 10.04 -3.81
N GLY A 140 -18.36 8.89 -3.45
CA GLY A 140 -18.43 8.39 -2.08
C GLY A 140 -17.06 8.21 -1.42
N ILE A 141 -16.05 7.74 -2.17
CA ILE A 141 -14.66 7.60 -1.67
C ILE A 141 -14.13 8.93 -1.09
N GLY A 142 -14.44 10.05 -1.74
CA GLY A 142 -14.03 11.38 -1.28
C GLY A 142 -14.81 11.93 -0.09
N GLN A 143 -15.97 11.33 0.24
CA GLN A 143 -16.86 11.77 1.31
C GLN A 143 -16.63 11.03 2.64
N GLY A 144 -15.89 9.92 2.59
CA GLY A 144 -15.52 9.10 3.76
C GLY A 144 -16.31 7.79 3.87
N ALA A 145 -15.85 6.92 4.77
CA ALA A 145 -16.30 5.51 4.86
C ALA A 145 -17.82 5.36 4.96
N ALA A 146 -18.48 6.08 5.86
CA ALA A 146 -19.93 5.94 6.05
C ALA A 146 -20.75 6.30 4.79
N ALA A 147 -20.33 7.31 4.02
CA ALA A 147 -21.01 7.70 2.79
C ALA A 147 -20.74 6.70 1.65
N LEU A 148 -19.53 6.14 1.63
CA LEU A 148 -19.12 5.09 0.69
C LEU A 148 -19.92 3.81 0.92
N ASP A 149 -19.97 3.32 2.16
CA ASP A 149 -20.70 2.10 2.53
C ASP A 149 -22.18 2.22 2.18
N ALA A 150 -22.83 3.32 2.59
CA ALA A 150 -24.23 3.58 2.26
C ALA A 150 -24.50 3.70 0.74
N THR A 151 -23.50 4.09 -0.05
CA THR A 151 -23.61 4.15 -1.51
C THR A 151 -23.48 2.77 -2.14
N LEU A 152 -22.55 1.94 -1.65
CA LEU A 152 -22.40 0.55 -2.10
C LEU A 152 -23.66 -0.26 -1.79
N ASP A 153 -24.17 -0.19 -0.57
CA ASP A 153 -25.40 -0.91 -0.15
C ASP A 153 -26.59 -0.52 -1.03
N ARG A 154 -26.78 0.79 -1.27
CA ARG A 154 -27.85 1.29 -2.15
C ARG A 154 -27.73 0.74 -3.57
N TRP A 155 -26.53 0.61 -4.11
CA TRP A 155 -26.33 0.12 -5.47
C TRP A 155 -26.45 -1.41 -5.57
N ALA A 156 -26.05 -2.15 -4.55
CA ALA A 156 -26.30 -3.58 -4.44
C ALA A 156 -27.81 -3.88 -4.55
N ASP A 157 -28.66 -3.09 -3.89
CA ASP A 157 -30.12 -3.26 -3.95
C ASP A 157 -30.74 -2.74 -5.26
N LYS A 158 -30.20 -1.65 -5.80
CA LYS A 158 -30.82 -0.91 -6.92
C LYS A 158 -30.46 -1.45 -8.30
N ALA A 159 -29.28 -2.04 -8.48
CA ALA A 159 -28.77 -2.40 -9.80
C ALA A 159 -29.70 -3.37 -10.55
N GLN A 160 -30.20 -2.94 -11.71
CA GLN A 160 -31.15 -3.71 -12.50
C GLN A 160 -30.47 -4.49 -13.63
N PHE A 161 -29.49 -3.88 -14.28
CA PHE A 161 -28.82 -4.44 -15.44
C PHE A 161 -27.58 -5.26 -15.05
N PRO A 162 -27.25 -6.33 -15.81
CA PRO A 162 -26.10 -7.18 -15.53
C PRO A 162 -24.76 -6.44 -15.35
N PRO A 163 -24.40 -5.42 -16.16
CA PRO A 163 -23.14 -4.71 -15.99
C PRO A 163 -23.04 -3.96 -14.66
N ALA A 164 -24.13 -3.33 -14.19
CA ALA A 164 -24.15 -2.63 -12.92
C ALA A 164 -24.08 -3.63 -11.75
N ARG A 165 -24.84 -4.72 -11.81
CA ARG A 165 -24.79 -5.79 -10.79
C ARG A 165 -23.39 -6.38 -10.66
N ALA A 166 -22.74 -6.70 -11.77
CA ALA A 166 -21.38 -7.24 -11.77
C ALA A 166 -20.34 -6.31 -11.11
N LEU A 167 -20.65 -5.02 -10.95
CA LEU A 167 -19.76 -4.06 -10.29
C LEU A 167 -19.99 -3.95 -8.78
N VAL A 168 -21.21 -4.19 -8.28
CA VAL A 168 -21.64 -3.81 -6.91
C VAL A 168 -22.25 -4.95 -6.09
N ASP A 169 -22.59 -6.08 -6.72
CA ASP A 169 -23.28 -7.19 -6.05
C ASP A 169 -22.28 -8.04 -5.23
N GLY A 170 -22.28 -7.83 -3.92
CA GLY A 170 -21.45 -8.56 -2.95
C GLY A 170 -20.22 -7.80 -2.46
N GLU A 171 -19.64 -8.30 -1.36
CA GLU A 171 -18.43 -7.73 -0.75
C GLU A 171 -17.18 -7.87 -1.65
N GLU A 172 -17.12 -8.92 -2.47
CA GLU A 172 -16.04 -9.17 -3.43
C GLU A 172 -16.25 -8.48 -4.79
N ALA A 173 -17.33 -7.70 -4.95
CA ALA A 173 -17.61 -7.01 -6.20
C ALA A 173 -16.51 -5.99 -6.53
N PRO A 174 -16.17 -5.77 -7.81
CA PRO A 174 -15.05 -4.92 -8.20
C PRO A 174 -15.09 -3.50 -7.63
N LEU A 175 -16.25 -2.84 -7.54
CA LEU A 175 -16.34 -1.51 -6.93
C LEU A 175 -16.19 -1.56 -5.41
N SER A 176 -16.77 -2.56 -4.73
CA SER A 176 -16.61 -2.79 -3.30
C SER A 176 -15.12 -2.98 -2.96
N VAL A 177 -14.43 -3.84 -3.71
CA VAL A 177 -13.01 -4.13 -3.54
C VAL A 177 -12.13 -2.89 -3.79
N VAL A 178 -12.36 -2.14 -4.87
CA VAL A 178 -11.59 -0.91 -5.16
C VAL A 178 -11.84 0.18 -4.12
N ALA A 179 -13.06 0.30 -3.63
CA ALA A 179 -13.47 1.26 -2.61
C ALA A 179 -12.86 0.96 -1.24
N GLN A 180 -12.81 -0.31 -0.83
CA GLN A 180 -12.36 -0.76 0.49
C GLN A 180 -10.85 -0.96 0.60
N HIS A 181 -10.12 -1.07 -0.53
CA HIS A 181 -8.66 -1.19 -0.56
C HIS A 181 -7.97 -0.02 -1.30
N PRO A 182 -8.04 1.24 -0.80
CA PRO A 182 -7.46 2.37 -1.51
C PRO A 182 -5.94 2.38 -1.35
N CYS A 183 -5.25 1.62 -2.19
CA CYS A 183 -3.92 2.01 -2.61
C CYS A 183 -4.10 3.10 -3.68
N ALA A 184 -3.88 4.38 -3.31
CA ALA A 184 -4.15 5.52 -4.19
C ALA A 184 -3.46 5.44 -5.56
N TYR A 185 -2.40 4.64 -5.69
CA TYR A 185 -1.65 4.48 -6.93
C TYR A 185 -2.38 3.62 -7.96
N THR A 186 -3.05 2.55 -7.53
CA THR A 186 -3.83 1.68 -8.41
C THR A 186 -5.30 2.05 -8.46
N LEU A 187 -5.78 2.94 -7.58
CA LEU A 187 -7.18 3.40 -7.57
C LEU A 187 -7.58 4.02 -8.92
N LEU A 188 -6.89 5.06 -9.38
CA LEU A 188 -7.23 5.71 -10.65
C LEU A 188 -7.11 4.77 -11.85
N TRP A 189 -6.16 3.84 -11.80
CA TRP A 189 -5.96 2.83 -12.84
C TRP A 189 -7.07 1.76 -12.84
N ASN A 190 -7.52 1.30 -11.67
CA ASN A 190 -8.67 0.41 -11.56
C ASN A 190 -9.93 1.11 -12.08
N LEU A 191 -10.12 2.41 -11.78
CA LEU A 191 -11.25 3.17 -12.33
C LEU A 191 -11.20 3.22 -13.86
N ASP A 192 -10.04 3.48 -14.46
CA ASP A 192 -9.87 3.46 -15.92
C ASP A 192 -10.25 2.10 -16.53
N ARG A 193 -9.77 1.01 -15.93
CA ARG A 193 -10.11 -0.35 -16.36
C ARG A 193 -11.59 -0.65 -16.26
N LEU A 194 -12.22 -0.31 -15.14
CA LEU A 194 -13.65 -0.57 -14.95
C LEU A 194 -14.49 0.21 -15.97
N ALA A 195 -14.13 1.46 -16.26
CA ALA A 195 -14.78 2.24 -17.31
C ALA A 195 -14.61 1.59 -18.70
N HIS A 196 -13.41 1.09 -19.01
CA HIS A 196 -13.15 0.36 -20.25
C HIS A 196 -13.98 -0.93 -20.36
N SER A 197 -14.04 -1.73 -19.27
CA SER A 197 -14.85 -2.94 -19.23
C SER A 197 -16.33 -2.65 -19.46
N ILE A 198 -16.86 -1.57 -18.87
CA ILE A 198 -18.24 -1.11 -19.12
C ILE A 198 -18.45 -0.80 -20.62
N GLY A 199 -17.54 -0.04 -21.23
CA GLY A 199 -17.69 0.39 -22.63
C GLY A 199 -17.50 -0.72 -23.66
N ASN A 200 -16.72 -1.75 -23.34
CA ASN A 200 -16.55 -2.91 -24.21
C ASN A 200 -17.53 -4.05 -23.91
N GLY A 201 -18.25 -4.00 -22.78
CA GLY A 201 -19.08 -5.11 -22.32
C GLY A 201 -18.26 -6.30 -21.81
N GLU A 202 -17.07 -6.05 -21.30
CA GLU A 202 -16.20 -7.07 -20.70
C GLU A 202 -16.55 -7.27 -19.21
N PRO A 203 -16.34 -8.48 -18.66
CA PRO A 203 -16.50 -8.71 -17.23
C PRO A 203 -15.57 -7.78 -16.41
N PRO A 204 -16.10 -6.95 -15.51
CA PRO A 204 -15.26 -6.08 -14.69
C PRO A 204 -14.45 -6.89 -13.68
N SER A 205 -13.23 -6.45 -13.41
CA SER A 205 -12.37 -7.04 -12.37
C SER A 205 -11.56 -5.95 -11.68
N ALA A 206 -11.41 -6.09 -10.37
CA ALA A 206 -10.55 -5.23 -9.56
C ALA A 206 -9.21 -5.92 -9.32
N LEU A 207 -8.14 -5.14 -9.31
CA LEU A 207 -6.79 -5.62 -9.02
C LEU A 207 -6.25 -4.86 -7.82
N VAL A 208 -6.40 -5.47 -6.65
CA VAL A 208 -5.91 -4.98 -5.34
C VAL A 208 -4.87 -5.96 -4.77
N CYS A 209 -4.08 -5.54 -3.77
CA CYS A 209 -3.11 -6.40 -3.09
C CYS A 209 -2.06 -7.03 -4.06
N ILE A 210 -1.95 -8.36 -4.14
CA ILE A 210 -0.96 -9.07 -4.98
C ILE A 210 -0.98 -8.60 -6.46
N PRO A 211 -2.14 -8.57 -7.15
CA PRO A 211 -2.22 -7.93 -8.46
C PRO A 211 -1.67 -6.50 -8.53
N SER A 212 -1.94 -5.66 -7.52
CA SER A 212 -1.40 -4.30 -7.45
C SER A 212 0.12 -4.30 -7.30
N LEU A 213 0.70 -5.24 -6.53
CA LEU A 213 2.15 -5.40 -6.41
C LEU A 213 2.82 -5.76 -7.74
N ARG A 214 2.16 -6.56 -8.61
CA ARG A 214 2.67 -6.87 -9.96
C ARG A 214 2.70 -5.65 -10.89
N ILE A 215 1.88 -4.65 -10.63
CA ILE A 215 1.73 -3.47 -11.48
C ILE A 215 2.55 -2.30 -10.95
N ALA A 216 2.80 -2.24 -9.64
CA ALA A 216 3.56 -1.17 -9.01
C ALA A 216 4.90 -0.84 -9.73
N PRO A 217 5.71 -1.81 -10.19
CA PRO A 217 6.94 -1.52 -10.94
C PRO A 217 6.71 -0.92 -12.33
N LYS A 218 5.54 -1.13 -12.94
CA LYS A 218 5.21 -0.52 -14.24
C LYS A 218 4.82 0.94 -14.10
N LEU A 219 4.18 1.26 -12.98
CA LEU A 219 3.76 2.61 -12.67
C LEU A 219 4.95 3.44 -12.15
N ASP A 220 5.79 2.84 -11.29
CA ASP A 220 6.99 3.46 -10.70
C ASP A 220 8.20 2.50 -10.82
N PRO A 221 8.98 2.57 -11.91
CA PRO A 221 10.06 1.62 -12.20
C PRO A 221 11.19 1.56 -11.19
N GLU A 222 11.49 2.67 -10.51
CA GLU A 222 12.62 2.76 -9.58
C GLU A 222 12.24 2.31 -8.16
N ARG A 223 10.97 2.05 -7.91
CA ARG A 223 10.44 1.78 -6.56
C ARG A 223 11.06 0.54 -5.91
N ILE A 224 11.11 -0.56 -6.66
CA ILE A 224 11.58 -1.84 -6.13
C ILE A 224 13.10 -1.81 -5.98
N SER A 225 13.83 -1.24 -6.93
CA SER A 225 15.28 -1.06 -6.81
C SER A 225 15.63 -0.14 -5.63
N THR A 226 14.94 0.97 -5.47
CA THR A 226 15.14 1.88 -4.31
C THR A 226 14.87 1.17 -2.98
N LEU A 227 13.81 0.37 -2.90
CA LEU A 227 13.53 -0.45 -1.71
C LEU A 227 14.67 -1.45 -1.42
N ARG A 228 15.22 -2.10 -2.46
CA ARG A 228 16.37 -3.02 -2.35
C ARG A 228 17.62 -2.28 -1.87
N ASP A 229 17.95 -1.15 -2.49
CA ASP A 229 19.12 -0.35 -2.13
C ASP A 229 19.04 0.17 -0.69
N ILE A 230 17.85 0.60 -0.23
CA ILE A 230 17.64 0.97 1.18
C ILE A 230 17.85 -0.23 2.10
N GLY A 231 17.33 -1.41 1.75
CA GLY A 231 17.54 -2.63 2.51
C GLY A 231 19.03 -2.96 2.66
N GLU A 232 19.78 -2.91 1.56
CA GLU A 232 21.22 -3.18 1.57
C GLU A 232 22.00 -2.14 2.38
N ALA A 233 21.65 -0.86 2.26
CA ALA A 233 22.22 0.22 3.06
C ALA A 233 22.07 -0.01 4.57
N LEU A 234 20.90 -0.48 5.01
CA LEU A 234 20.62 -0.80 6.42
C LEU A 234 21.44 -2.01 6.90
N ALA A 235 21.55 -3.06 6.09
CA ALA A 235 22.38 -4.21 6.40
C ALA A 235 23.86 -3.82 6.55
N GLN A 236 24.40 -3.03 5.61
CA GLN A 236 25.76 -2.50 5.69
C GLN A 236 25.96 -1.61 6.92
N TRP A 237 24.95 -0.80 7.26
CA TRP A 237 25.01 0.01 8.48
C TRP A 237 25.15 -0.86 9.74
N ILE A 238 24.39 -1.96 9.83
CA ILE A 238 24.46 -2.92 10.96
C ILE A 238 25.83 -3.62 11.00
N GLN A 239 26.34 -4.05 9.85
CA GLN A 239 27.63 -4.74 9.71
C GLN A 239 28.86 -3.82 9.85
N LYS A 240 28.65 -2.52 10.08
CA LYS A 240 29.71 -1.49 10.17
C LYS A 240 30.50 -1.31 8.88
N GLY A 241 29.91 -1.66 7.73
CA GLY A 241 30.47 -1.36 6.42
C GLY A 241 30.43 0.15 6.12
N PRO A 242 31.39 0.68 5.34
CA PRO A 242 31.27 2.03 4.79
C PRO A 242 30.16 2.07 3.72
N PRO A 243 29.46 3.21 3.55
CA PRO A 243 28.52 3.37 2.45
C PRO A 243 29.26 3.33 1.11
N ARG A 244 28.67 2.69 0.10
CA ARG A 244 29.27 2.46 -1.22
C ARG A 244 28.84 3.46 -2.28
N ASN A 245 27.73 4.17 -2.04
CA ASN A 245 27.16 5.15 -2.95
C ASN A 245 26.41 6.26 -2.19
N SER A 246 25.97 7.29 -2.91
CA SER A 246 25.31 8.47 -2.33
C SER A 246 23.96 8.16 -1.65
N LEU A 247 23.24 7.13 -2.10
CA LEU A 247 22.00 6.70 -1.46
C LEU A 247 22.29 6.04 -0.11
N GLU A 248 23.28 5.14 -0.05
CA GLU A 248 23.73 4.53 1.21
C GLU A 248 24.25 5.58 2.18
N GLU A 249 25.03 6.55 1.72
CA GLU A 249 25.49 7.69 2.53
C GLU A 249 24.30 8.44 3.14
N ARG A 250 23.27 8.72 2.34
CA ARG A 250 22.05 9.37 2.81
C ARG A 250 21.31 8.51 3.83
N VAL A 251 21.15 7.22 3.59
CA VAL A 251 20.50 6.29 4.54
C VAL A 251 21.26 6.24 5.86
N HIS A 252 22.59 6.07 5.81
CA HIS A 252 23.46 6.06 6.99
C HIS A 252 23.35 7.37 7.78
N ALA A 253 23.35 8.51 7.09
CA ALA A 253 23.17 9.82 7.72
C ALA A 253 21.78 9.97 8.36
N MET A 254 20.72 9.46 7.72
CA MET A 254 19.36 9.53 8.24
C MET A 254 19.13 8.69 9.49
N VAL A 255 19.69 7.47 9.55
CA VAL A 255 19.55 6.62 10.75
C VAL A 255 20.51 7.03 11.87
N GLY A 256 21.54 7.83 11.56
CA GLY A 256 22.40 8.47 12.54
C GLY A 256 23.46 7.53 13.15
N PRO A 257 23.97 7.87 14.35
CA PRO A 257 25.07 7.15 14.97
C PRO A 257 24.68 5.73 15.39
N ARG A 258 25.66 4.84 15.46
CA ARG A 258 25.46 3.46 15.91
C ARG A 258 25.45 3.38 17.43
N ASP A 259 24.26 3.22 18.00
CA ASP A 259 24.03 2.78 19.37
C ASP A 259 23.09 1.57 19.38
N ASP A 260 22.96 0.93 20.54
CA ASP A 260 22.22 -0.33 20.64
C ASP A 260 20.73 -0.18 20.31
N VAL A 261 20.09 0.93 20.69
CA VAL A 261 18.67 1.18 20.40
C VAL A 261 18.46 1.38 18.89
N ARG A 262 19.32 2.18 18.25
CA ARG A 262 19.27 2.38 16.80
C ARG A 262 19.62 1.09 16.05
N ARG A 263 20.56 0.29 16.54
CA ARG A 263 20.88 -1.03 15.99
C ARG A 263 19.68 -1.95 16.00
N TRP A 264 18.95 -2.01 17.12
CA TRP A 264 17.71 -2.78 17.21
C TRP A 264 16.64 -2.27 16.23
N LEU A 265 16.46 -0.95 16.10
CA LEU A 265 15.49 -0.36 15.15
C LEU A 265 15.86 -0.57 13.68
N VAL A 266 17.14 -0.42 13.32
CA VAL A 266 17.62 -0.63 11.96
C VAL A 266 17.50 -2.10 11.57
N ALA A 267 17.84 -3.04 12.47
CA ALA A 267 17.64 -4.46 12.25
C ALA A 267 16.16 -4.82 12.12
N SER A 268 15.31 -4.21 12.97
CA SER A 268 13.85 -4.34 12.93
C SER A 268 13.27 -3.87 11.59
N LEU A 269 13.72 -2.71 11.10
CA LEU A 269 13.32 -2.18 9.80
C LEU A 269 13.83 -3.06 8.66
N TYR A 270 15.11 -3.42 8.67
CA TYR A 270 15.72 -4.27 7.65
C TYR A 270 14.94 -5.58 7.47
N LYS A 271 14.65 -6.28 8.57
CA LYS A 271 13.84 -7.51 8.52
C LYS A 271 12.48 -7.26 7.87
N THR A 272 11.83 -6.17 8.23
CA THR A 272 10.52 -5.78 7.67
C THR A 272 10.61 -5.56 6.15
N LEU A 273 11.67 -4.88 5.68
CA LEU A 273 11.89 -4.68 4.24
C LEU A 273 12.25 -5.98 3.54
N LYS A 274 13.10 -6.82 4.14
CA LYS A 274 13.49 -8.14 3.62
C LYS A 274 12.26 -9.04 3.41
N LEU A 275 11.32 -9.05 4.36
CA LEU A 275 10.05 -9.78 4.21
C LEU A 275 9.25 -9.30 2.99
N TRP A 276 9.12 -7.98 2.82
CA TRP A 276 8.45 -7.41 1.66
C TRP A 276 9.17 -7.74 0.35
N GLN A 277 10.50 -7.69 0.34
CA GLN A 277 11.31 -7.98 -0.83
C GLN A 277 11.19 -9.46 -1.25
N VAL A 278 11.25 -10.40 -0.31
CA VAL A 278 11.02 -11.83 -0.57
C VAL A 278 9.60 -12.08 -1.10
N HIS A 279 8.61 -11.42 -0.52
CA HIS A 279 7.23 -11.52 -1.02
C HIS A 279 7.11 -10.94 -2.44
N LEU A 280 7.73 -9.79 -2.72
CA LEU A 280 7.76 -9.18 -4.04
C LEU A 280 8.45 -10.06 -5.07
N ASP A 281 9.59 -10.65 -4.73
CA ASP A 281 10.30 -11.62 -5.57
C ASP A 281 9.39 -12.80 -5.94
N THR A 282 8.67 -13.36 -4.96
CA THR A 282 7.69 -14.43 -5.20
C THR A 282 6.55 -13.98 -6.13
N VAL A 283 6.04 -12.76 -5.93
CA VAL A 283 4.94 -12.18 -6.72
C VAL A 283 5.36 -11.90 -8.17
N LEU A 284 6.61 -11.50 -8.38
CA LEU A 284 7.21 -11.11 -9.65
C LEU A 284 7.92 -12.29 -10.36
N GLY A 285 8.13 -13.42 -9.69
CA GLY A 285 8.88 -14.55 -10.22
C GLY A 285 10.38 -14.28 -10.33
N GLU A 286 10.91 -13.46 -9.44
CA GLU A 286 12.33 -13.11 -9.35
C GLU A 286 12.99 -13.84 -8.17
N GLU A 287 14.31 -13.94 -8.17
CA GLU A 287 15.09 -14.48 -7.05
C GLU A 287 16.32 -13.59 -6.83
N HIS A 288 16.40 -13.00 -5.63
CA HIS A 288 17.53 -12.19 -5.23
C HIS A 288 18.17 -12.70 -3.93
N PRO A 289 19.51 -12.61 -3.80
CA PRO A 289 20.16 -12.85 -2.54
C PRO A 289 19.93 -11.66 -1.58
N TYR A 290 19.54 -11.96 -0.34
CA TYR A 290 19.37 -10.98 0.72
C TYR A 290 20.43 -11.20 1.80
N LEU A 291 21.01 -10.12 2.32
CA LEU A 291 22.04 -10.21 3.35
C LEU A 291 21.47 -10.84 4.64
N SER A 292 22.27 -11.70 5.27
CA SER A 292 22.02 -12.13 6.65
C SER A 292 22.44 -11.03 7.61
N LEU A 293 21.68 -10.87 8.71
CA LEU A 293 22.09 -10.02 9.83
C LEU A 293 23.08 -10.72 10.78
N ILE A 294 23.24 -12.05 10.64
CA ILE A 294 24.17 -12.92 11.36
C ILE A 294 25.32 -13.32 10.44
#